data_AF-A0A954GNJ7-F1
#
_entry.id   AF-A0A954GNJ7-F1
#
_cell.length_a   1.000
_cell.length_b   1.000
_cell.length_c   1.000
_cell.angle_alpha   90.00
_cell.angle_beta   90.00
_cell.angle_gamma   90.00
#
_symmetry.space_group_name_H-M   'P 1'
#
loop_
_entity.id
_entity.type
_entity.pdbx_description
1 polymer ?
#
loop_
_entity_poly.entity_id
_entity_poly.type
_entity_poly.pdbx_seq_one_letter_code
_entity_poly.pdbx_strand_id
1 'polypeptide(L)'
;MEDTLLWPFRHLPVPVLALIFGVVVGTASAWMTKRDLQDCHELPGRWPLYFGVLGAVLAVGLTLAMLPGECQKTEIVRPSELWLYYRLPYQLVLVTLLVSMTATDLRSFYILDRTNLLGVCVGISLATLSGELQMEHLWVDWTQEIPQIQGPYIPAWFSKHPHLHGLAWSVTGTAVGAGLTWLVQVISKWVLARPALGTGDVFLMATAGSFIGWQPVLIAFAFAPLLAVGIGVVVRLINRQAAIPYGPFLAGGVILVLFFWRDIQMFELRLTSADTNDPRQVFALRRFLGDAIALATVAGGALTLLVVFLGGLRWYKSGPPETSE
;
A
#
# COMPACT_ATOMS: atom_id res chain seq x y z
N MET A 1 29.98 3.77 14.63
CA MET A 1 28.68 3.07 14.85
C MET A 1 27.93 2.94 13.53
N GLU A 2 27.72 4.02 12.79
CA GLU A 2 27.06 3.97 11.47
C GLU A 2 27.82 3.11 10.45
N ASP A 3 29.14 3.24 10.32
CA ASP A 3 29.93 2.38 9.42
C ASP A 3 29.80 0.88 9.74
N THR A 4 29.62 0.55 11.02
CA THR A 4 29.42 -0.83 11.48
C THR A 4 28.03 -1.35 11.10
N LEU A 5 27.01 -0.50 11.18
CA LEU A 5 25.62 -0.81 10.79
C LEU A 5 25.46 -0.87 9.26
N LEU A 6 26.22 -0.07 8.52
CA LEU A 6 26.22 -0.01 7.06
C LEU A 6 27.13 -1.03 6.40
N TRP A 7 28.02 -1.69 7.17
CA TRP A 7 28.96 -2.68 6.67
C TRP A 7 28.35 -3.69 5.68
N PRO A 8 27.22 -4.37 5.98
CA PRO A 8 26.66 -5.36 5.05
C PRO A 8 26.22 -4.73 3.73
N PHE A 9 25.67 -3.51 3.74
CA PHE A 9 25.20 -2.84 2.53
C PHE A 9 26.35 -2.31 1.67
N ARG A 10 27.47 -1.93 2.28
CA ARG A 10 28.64 -1.38 1.55
C ARG A 10 29.58 -2.46 1.01
N HIS A 11 29.66 -3.63 1.64
CA HIS A 11 30.65 -4.66 1.31
C HIS A 11 30.07 -5.89 0.63
N LEU A 12 28.78 -6.18 0.79
CA LEU A 12 28.15 -7.31 0.09
C LEU A 12 27.62 -6.86 -1.28
N PRO A 13 27.85 -7.65 -2.35
CA PRO A 13 27.27 -7.35 -3.64
C PRO A 13 25.74 -7.46 -3.57
N VAL A 14 25.04 -6.54 -4.24
CA VAL A 14 23.57 -6.43 -4.21
C VAL A 14 22.85 -7.76 -4.46
N PRO A 15 23.26 -8.63 -5.42
CA PRO A 15 22.61 -9.93 -5.61
C PRO A 15 22.70 -10.84 -4.38
N VAL A 16 23.83 -10.82 -3.65
CA VAL A 16 24.00 -11.61 -2.41
C VAL A 16 23.08 -11.08 -1.31
N LEU A 17 23.02 -9.76 -1.17
CA LEU A 17 22.12 -9.13 -0.20
C LEU A 17 20.65 -9.43 -0.51
N ALA A 18 20.25 -9.39 -1.78
CA ALA A 18 18.91 -9.75 -2.23
C ALA A 18 18.57 -11.21 -1.93
N LEU A 19 19.52 -12.14 -2.11
CA LEU A 19 19.33 -13.54 -1.73
C LEU A 19 19.20 -13.73 -0.21
N ILE A 20 20.02 -13.03 0.59
CA ILE A 20 19.93 -13.08 2.06
C ILE A 20 18.54 -12.62 2.51
N PHE A 21 18.09 -11.44 2.06
CA PHE A 21 16.76 -10.95 2.38
C PHE A 21 15.65 -11.85 1.83
N GLY A 22 15.83 -12.42 0.64
CA GLY A 22 14.93 -13.41 0.06
C GLY A 22 14.73 -14.62 0.95
N VAL A 23 15.82 -15.20 1.47
CA VAL A 23 15.76 -16.35 2.39
C VAL A 23 15.10 -15.95 3.72
N VAL A 24 15.49 -14.81 4.29
CA VAL A 24 14.93 -14.33 5.57
C VAL A 24 13.43 -14.08 5.45
N VAL A 25 13.00 -13.33 4.45
CA VAL A 25 11.57 -13.02 4.24
C VAL A 25 10.80 -14.26 3.84
N GLY A 26 11.34 -15.11 2.95
CA GLY A 26 10.66 -16.33 2.54
C GLY A 26 10.43 -17.31 3.70
N THR A 27 11.43 -17.48 4.57
CA THR A 27 11.29 -18.31 5.78
C THR A 27 10.33 -17.70 6.79
N ALA A 28 10.38 -16.38 7.00
CA ALA A 28 9.46 -15.66 7.87
C ALA A 28 8.02 -15.75 7.34
N SER A 29 7.79 -15.52 6.05
CA SER A 29 6.48 -15.65 5.39
C SER A 29 5.94 -17.08 5.49
N ALA A 30 6.77 -18.11 5.30
CA ALA A 30 6.36 -19.50 5.46
C ALA A 30 5.94 -19.79 6.91
N TRP A 31 6.75 -19.35 7.88
CA TRP A 31 6.48 -19.56 9.29
C TRP A 31 5.21 -18.83 9.74
N MET A 32 5.04 -17.55 9.37
CA MET A 32 3.85 -16.75 9.67
C MET A 32 2.61 -17.35 9.02
N THR A 33 2.66 -17.70 7.74
CA THR A 33 1.54 -18.35 7.04
C THR A 33 1.12 -19.64 7.74
N LYS A 34 2.08 -20.48 8.14
CA LYS A 34 1.78 -21.72 8.87
C LYS A 34 1.07 -21.42 10.18
N ARG A 35 1.61 -20.50 10.98
CA ARG A 35 1.06 -20.13 12.29
C ARG A 35 -0.35 -19.53 12.15
N ASP A 36 -0.51 -18.57 11.26
CA ASP A 36 -1.77 -17.83 11.11
C ASP A 36 -2.88 -18.74 10.54
N LEU A 37 -2.57 -19.70 9.65
CA LEU A 37 -3.53 -20.72 9.21
C LEU A 37 -3.93 -21.68 10.34
N GLN A 38 -3.00 -22.05 11.22
CA GLN A 38 -3.30 -22.87 12.40
C GLN A 38 -4.20 -22.13 13.39
N ASP A 39 -4.00 -20.82 13.58
CA ASP A 39 -4.87 -19.97 14.39
C ASP A 39 -6.29 -19.88 13.79
N CYS A 40 -6.41 -19.96 12.46
CA CYS A 40 -7.68 -20.10 11.74
C CYS A 40 -8.28 -21.52 11.78
N HIS A 41 -7.68 -22.48 12.50
CA HIS A 41 -8.05 -23.90 12.53
C HIS A 41 -8.05 -24.59 11.15
N GLU A 42 -7.28 -24.06 10.19
CA GLU A 42 -7.09 -24.64 8.87
C GLU A 42 -5.85 -25.53 8.82
N LEU A 43 -5.90 -26.57 7.98
CA LEU A 43 -4.74 -27.42 7.74
C LEU A 43 -3.77 -26.69 6.78
N PRO A 44 -2.52 -26.38 7.21
CA PRO A 44 -1.63 -25.54 6.41
C PRO A 44 -1.18 -26.19 5.10
N GLY A 45 -1.10 -27.52 5.03
CA GLY A 45 -0.73 -28.25 3.81
C GLY A 45 0.56 -27.70 3.17
N ARG A 46 0.48 -27.31 1.89
CA ARG A 46 1.59 -26.69 1.13
C ARG A 46 1.56 -25.16 1.09
N TRP A 47 0.57 -24.50 1.74
CA TRP A 47 0.45 -23.03 1.73
C TRP A 47 1.69 -22.32 2.29
N PRO A 48 2.30 -22.76 3.41
CA PRO A 48 3.54 -22.16 3.90
C PRO A 48 4.68 -22.16 2.88
N LEU A 49 4.78 -23.22 2.06
CA LEU A 49 5.80 -23.31 1.03
C LEU A 49 5.52 -22.31 -0.10
N TYR A 50 4.28 -22.27 -0.62
CA TYR A 50 3.93 -21.36 -1.72
C TYR A 50 4.08 -19.90 -1.33
N PHE A 51 3.59 -19.51 -0.16
CA PHE A 51 3.69 -18.14 0.33
C PHE A 51 5.09 -17.80 0.85
N GLY A 52 5.86 -18.78 1.30
CA GLY A 52 7.29 -18.61 1.56
C GLY A 52 8.08 -18.31 0.30
N VAL A 53 7.83 -19.04 -0.79
CA VAL A 53 8.45 -18.76 -2.10
C VAL A 53 8.01 -17.40 -2.64
N LEU A 54 6.72 -17.06 -2.54
CA LEU A 54 6.21 -15.74 -2.92
C LEU A 54 6.89 -14.61 -2.14
N GLY A 55 6.99 -14.75 -0.81
CA GLY A 55 7.71 -13.80 0.04
C GLY A 55 9.18 -13.65 -0.35
N ALA A 56 9.87 -14.75 -0.64
CA ALA A 56 11.27 -14.73 -1.10
C ALA A 56 11.42 -13.98 -2.43
N VAL A 57 10.54 -14.27 -3.41
CA VAL A 57 10.57 -13.62 -4.73
C VAL A 57 10.29 -12.11 -4.60
N LEU A 58 9.28 -11.73 -3.82
CA LEU A 58 8.97 -10.32 -3.58
C LEU A 58 10.12 -9.60 -2.86
N ALA A 59 10.77 -10.25 -1.89
CA ALA A 59 11.90 -9.66 -1.19
C ALA A 59 13.15 -9.47 -2.06
N VAL A 60 13.48 -10.47 -2.89
CA VAL A 60 14.55 -10.35 -3.88
C VAL A 60 14.22 -9.22 -4.87
N GLY A 61 13.02 -9.23 -5.41
CA GLY A 61 12.54 -8.21 -6.36
C GLY A 61 12.59 -6.80 -5.76
N LEU A 62 12.09 -6.62 -4.54
CA LEU A 62 12.06 -5.31 -3.88
C LEU A 62 13.48 -4.83 -3.55
N THR A 63 14.38 -5.73 -3.15
CA THR A 63 15.79 -5.39 -2.90
C THR A 63 16.45 -4.87 -4.18
N LEU A 64 16.20 -5.52 -5.31
CA LEU A 64 16.70 -5.08 -6.62
C LEU A 64 16.00 -3.80 -7.11
N ALA A 65 14.72 -3.61 -6.81
CA ALA A 65 14.01 -2.39 -7.19
C ALA A 65 14.50 -1.18 -6.37
N MET A 66 14.78 -1.36 -5.09
CA MET A 66 15.16 -0.27 -4.19
C MET A 66 16.64 0.11 -4.29
N LEU A 67 17.55 -0.86 -4.33
CA LEU A 67 18.99 -0.59 -4.25
C LEU A 67 19.55 -0.10 -5.60
N PRO A 68 19.55 -0.89 -6.69
CA PRO A 68 19.99 -0.40 -8.00
C PRO A 68 18.88 0.34 -8.78
N GLY A 69 17.61 -0.02 -8.60
CA GLY A 69 16.51 0.64 -9.31
C GLY A 69 16.11 2.01 -8.74
N GLU A 70 16.50 2.30 -7.49
CA GLU A 70 16.15 3.51 -6.75
C GLU A 70 14.65 3.84 -6.81
N CYS A 71 13.78 2.82 -6.84
CA CYS A 71 12.36 2.96 -7.17
C CYS A 71 11.52 3.75 -6.15
N GLN A 72 12.10 4.11 -5.01
CA GLN A 72 11.48 4.91 -3.96
C GLN A 72 12.31 6.13 -3.57
N LYS A 73 13.41 6.39 -4.27
CA LYS A 73 14.22 7.57 -4.03
C LYS A 73 13.54 8.74 -4.73
N THR A 74 13.16 9.73 -3.94
CA THR A 74 12.53 10.96 -4.41
C THR A 74 13.47 12.11 -4.11
N GLU A 75 13.37 13.20 -4.86
CA GLU A 75 14.26 14.35 -4.65
C GLU A 75 14.00 15.06 -3.32
N ILE A 76 12.87 14.77 -2.66
CA ILE A 76 12.37 15.47 -1.47
C ILE A 76 12.63 14.71 -0.19
N VAL A 77 12.40 13.40 -0.19
CA VAL A 77 12.71 12.58 0.99
C VAL A 77 14.11 12.02 0.81
N ARG A 78 15.08 12.78 1.31
CA ARG A 78 16.49 12.39 1.35
C ARG A 78 16.86 12.02 2.79
N PRO A 79 16.59 10.79 3.23
CA PRO A 79 17.05 10.33 4.53
C PRO A 79 18.58 10.29 4.56
N SER A 80 19.14 10.22 5.76
CA SER A 80 20.55 9.83 5.92
C SER A 80 20.84 8.48 5.24
N GLU A 81 22.10 8.26 4.87
CA GLU A 81 22.53 7.03 4.18
C GLU A 81 22.11 5.78 4.95
N LEU A 82 22.21 5.82 6.28
CA LEU A 82 21.75 4.75 7.17
C LEU A 82 20.27 4.42 6.94
N TRP A 83 19.39 5.41 7.10
CA TRP A 83 17.94 5.16 7.01
C TRP A 83 17.46 4.89 5.59
N LEU A 84 18.21 5.29 4.56
CA LEU A 84 17.99 4.87 3.19
C LEU A 84 18.09 3.35 3.04
N TYR A 85 19.15 2.75 3.59
CA TYR A 85 19.33 1.29 3.56
C TYR A 85 18.38 0.56 4.52
N TYR A 86 18.16 1.10 5.72
CA TYR A 86 17.25 0.49 6.70
C TYR A 86 15.75 0.62 6.35
N ARG A 87 15.40 1.43 5.35
CA ARG A 87 14.06 1.43 4.73
C ARG A 87 13.72 0.11 4.07
N LEU A 88 14.70 -0.57 3.48
CA LEU A 88 14.49 -1.88 2.85
C LEU A 88 13.98 -2.93 3.85
N PRO A 89 14.69 -3.28 4.95
CA PRO A 89 14.19 -4.26 5.90
C PRO A 89 12.87 -3.83 6.55
N TYR A 90 12.62 -2.54 6.75
CA TYR A 90 11.32 -2.05 7.20
C TYR A 90 10.17 -2.43 6.26
N GLN A 91 10.36 -2.27 4.95
CA GLN A 91 9.35 -2.65 3.97
C GLN A 91 9.26 -4.16 3.76
N LEU A 92 10.36 -4.89 3.93
CA LEU A 92 10.34 -6.36 3.90
C LEU A 92 9.51 -6.94 5.06
N VAL A 93 9.45 -6.27 6.21
CA VAL A 93 8.50 -6.62 7.28
C VAL A 93 7.05 -6.46 6.79
N LEU A 94 6.72 -5.33 6.16
CA LEU A 94 5.40 -5.14 5.55
C LEU A 94 5.08 -6.22 4.50
N VAL A 95 6.02 -6.53 3.60
CA VAL A 95 5.85 -7.61 2.60
C VAL A 95 5.55 -8.94 3.28
N THR A 96 6.27 -9.28 4.35
CA THR A 96 6.04 -10.52 5.12
C THR A 96 4.61 -10.58 5.67
N LEU A 97 4.14 -9.47 6.25
CA LEU A 97 2.79 -9.34 6.79
C LEU A 97 1.73 -9.49 5.70
N LEU A 98 1.88 -8.76 4.59
CA LEU A 98 0.94 -8.81 3.46
C LEU A 98 0.85 -10.21 2.85
N VAL A 99 1.98 -10.90 2.71
CA VAL A 99 2.02 -12.28 2.20
C VAL A 99 1.27 -13.23 3.14
N SER A 100 1.47 -13.12 4.45
CA SER A 100 0.72 -13.93 5.43
C SER A 100 -0.79 -13.65 5.38
N MET A 101 -1.17 -12.37 5.38
CA MET A 101 -2.57 -11.94 5.31
C MET A 101 -3.26 -12.39 4.02
N THR A 102 -2.55 -12.33 2.89
CA THR A 102 -3.04 -12.81 1.60
C THR A 102 -3.30 -14.31 1.62
N ALA A 103 -2.42 -15.08 2.28
CA ALA A 103 -2.58 -16.52 2.42
C ALA A 103 -3.82 -16.89 3.23
N THR A 104 -4.02 -16.24 4.39
CA THR A 104 -5.18 -16.49 5.24
C THR A 104 -6.48 -16.04 4.59
N ASP A 105 -6.47 -14.93 3.86
CA ASP A 105 -7.67 -14.43 3.18
C ASP A 105 -8.07 -15.36 2.02
N LEU A 106 -7.11 -15.83 1.22
CA LEU A 106 -7.38 -16.78 0.13
C LEU A 106 -7.85 -18.16 0.63
N ARG A 107 -7.41 -18.57 1.83
CA ARG A 107 -7.72 -19.90 2.37
C ARG A 107 -8.98 -19.91 3.24
N SER A 108 -9.14 -18.90 4.09
CA SER A 108 -10.13 -18.86 5.17
C SER A 108 -11.12 -17.70 5.04
N PHE A 109 -10.97 -16.81 4.04
CA PHE A 109 -11.74 -15.56 3.92
C PHE A 109 -11.69 -14.70 5.19
N TYR A 110 -10.61 -14.83 5.95
CA TYR A 110 -10.42 -14.17 7.24
C TYR A 110 -8.99 -13.64 7.35
N ILE A 111 -8.87 -12.41 7.82
CA ILE A 111 -7.60 -11.75 8.09
C ILE A 111 -7.48 -11.61 9.60
N LEU A 112 -6.39 -12.15 10.16
CA LEU A 112 -6.20 -12.27 11.61
C LEU A 112 -5.96 -10.91 12.26
N ASP A 113 -6.82 -10.51 13.20
CA ASP A 113 -6.70 -9.24 13.94
C ASP A 113 -5.35 -9.12 14.67
N ARG A 114 -4.84 -10.24 15.19
CA ARG A 114 -3.53 -10.30 15.86
C ARG A 114 -2.40 -9.90 14.90
N THR A 115 -2.38 -10.43 13.68
CA THR A 115 -1.32 -10.14 12.69
C THR A 115 -1.38 -8.68 12.24
N ASN A 116 -2.59 -8.13 12.08
CA ASN A 116 -2.78 -6.72 11.77
C ASN A 116 -2.31 -5.79 12.90
N LEU A 117 -2.74 -6.05 14.14
CA LEU A 117 -2.35 -5.21 15.28
C LEU A 117 -0.84 -5.22 15.50
N LEU A 118 -0.20 -6.39 15.38
CA LEU A 118 1.26 -6.50 15.39
C LEU A 118 1.89 -5.65 14.28
N GLY A 119 1.35 -5.72 13.06
CA GLY A 119 1.81 -4.90 11.94
C GLY A 119 1.71 -3.40 12.23
N VAL A 120 0.56 -2.91 12.67
CA VAL A 120 0.36 -1.49 13.04
C VAL A 120 1.36 -1.07 14.12
N CYS A 121 1.49 -1.85 15.20
CA CYS A 121 2.42 -1.54 16.28
C CYS A 121 3.88 -1.49 15.81
N VAL A 122 4.30 -2.45 15.00
CA VAL A 122 5.66 -2.51 14.44
C VAL A 122 5.90 -1.34 13.48
N GLY A 123 4.96 -1.05 12.58
CA GLY A 123 5.04 0.05 11.63
C GLY A 123 5.22 1.40 12.32
N ILE A 124 4.38 1.70 13.31
CA ILE A 124 4.43 2.94 14.09
C ILE A 124 5.71 3.02 14.92
N SER A 125 6.08 1.94 15.59
CA SER A 125 7.24 1.91 16.48
C SER A 125 8.54 2.10 15.70
N LEU A 126 8.73 1.39 14.59
CA LEU A 126 9.93 1.55 13.75
C LEU A 126 9.96 2.92 13.07
N ALA A 127 8.84 3.43 12.57
CA ALA A 127 8.77 4.79 12.01
C ALA A 127 9.11 5.86 13.05
N THR A 128 8.61 5.72 14.28
CA THR A 128 8.88 6.67 15.37
C THR A 128 10.34 6.61 15.82
N LEU A 129 10.89 5.41 16.03
CA LEU A 129 12.26 5.22 16.49
C LEU A 129 13.30 5.67 15.45
N SER A 130 12.99 5.54 14.17
CA SER A 130 13.89 5.96 13.08
C SER A 130 13.75 7.44 12.71
N GLY A 131 12.53 7.95 12.61
CA GLY A 131 12.20 9.28 12.10
C GLY A 131 12.36 9.49 10.58
N GLU A 132 13.02 8.57 9.85
CA GLU A 132 13.40 8.77 8.44
C GLU A 132 13.00 7.62 7.48
N LEU A 133 12.22 6.63 7.94
CA LEU A 133 11.78 5.48 7.12
C LEU A 133 10.69 5.80 6.09
N GLN A 134 10.14 7.00 6.16
CA GLN A 134 9.07 7.54 5.31
C GLN A 134 9.35 7.48 3.80
N MET A 135 8.36 7.10 2.99
CA MET A 135 8.45 7.14 1.51
C MET A 135 8.16 8.54 0.93
N GLU A 136 7.25 9.26 1.58
CA GLU A 136 6.93 10.67 1.36
C GLU A 136 6.70 11.33 2.72
N HIS A 137 6.96 12.64 2.84
CA HIS A 137 6.69 13.33 4.10
C HIS A 137 5.21 13.35 4.46
N LEU A 138 4.92 13.55 5.75
CA LEU A 138 3.54 13.66 6.27
C LEU A 138 2.67 14.64 5.46
N TRP A 139 3.21 15.78 5.04
CA TRP A 139 2.49 16.68 4.16
C TRP A 139 3.51 17.50 3.38
N VAL A 140 3.31 17.59 2.06
CA VAL A 140 4.10 18.42 1.17
C VAL A 140 3.12 19.18 0.28
N ASP A 141 3.13 20.51 0.38
CA ASP A 141 2.32 21.33 -0.50
C ASP A 141 3.04 21.52 -1.83
N TRP A 142 2.60 20.74 -2.81
CA TRP A 142 3.12 20.72 -4.17
C TRP A 142 2.58 21.85 -5.06
N THR A 143 1.56 22.59 -4.59
CA THR A 143 1.01 23.73 -5.35
C THR A 143 1.95 24.94 -5.34
N GLN A 144 2.83 25.02 -4.34
CA GLN A 144 3.79 26.11 -4.17
C GLN A 144 5.15 25.84 -4.82
N GLU A 145 5.36 24.65 -5.37
CA GLU A 145 6.60 24.35 -6.10
C GLU A 145 6.64 25.15 -7.40
N ILE A 146 7.65 26.02 -7.54
CA ILE A 146 7.97 26.67 -8.81
C ILE A 146 9.13 25.87 -9.41
N PRO A 147 8.87 25.10 -10.49
CA PRO A 147 9.92 24.34 -11.14
C PRO A 147 11.16 25.21 -11.40
N GLN A 148 12.35 24.65 -11.16
CA GLN A 148 13.66 25.29 -11.34
C GLN A 148 13.97 26.52 -10.47
N ILE A 149 13.03 27.04 -9.68
CA ILE A 149 13.24 28.25 -8.85
C ILE A 149 13.15 27.93 -7.37
N GLN A 150 12.11 27.22 -6.93
CA GLN A 150 11.84 26.97 -5.51
C GLN A 150 11.19 25.60 -5.31
N GLY A 151 11.77 24.78 -4.43
CA GLY A 151 11.23 23.48 -4.05
C GLY A 151 9.93 23.59 -3.22
N PRO A 152 9.23 22.47 -2.99
CA PRO A 152 7.98 22.48 -2.25
C PRO A 152 8.18 22.91 -0.78
N TYR A 153 7.12 23.42 -0.16
CA TYR A 153 7.18 23.85 1.23
C TYR A 153 7.29 22.64 2.18
N ILE A 154 8.38 22.62 2.96
CA ILE A 154 8.64 21.60 4.00
C ILE A 154 8.69 22.31 5.37
N PRO A 155 7.79 21.97 6.31
CA PRO A 155 7.80 22.56 7.65
C PRO A 155 9.12 22.34 8.39
N ALA A 156 9.70 23.41 8.94
CA ALA A 156 11.01 23.37 9.62
C ALA A 156 11.05 22.42 10.84
N TRP A 157 9.89 22.08 11.42
CA TRP A 157 9.83 21.16 12.55
C TRP A 157 10.16 19.71 12.17
N PHE A 158 10.04 19.32 10.90
CA PHE A 158 10.36 17.96 10.42
C PHE A 158 11.82 17.63 10.74
N SER A 159 12.74 18.54 10.44
CA SER A 159 14.17 18.38 10.71
C SER A 159 14.52 18.49 12.20
N LYS A 160 13.75 19.27 12.97
CA LYS A 160 14.01 19.46 14.41
C LYS A 160 13.55 18.27 15.26
N HIS A 161 12.47 17.60 14.84
CA HIS A 161 11.84 16.50 15.58
C HIS A 161 11.52 15.31 14.65
N PRO A 162 12.53 14.62 14.12
CA PRO A 162 12.34 13.53 13.16
C PRO A 162 11.51 12.36 13.75
N HIS A 163 11.67 12.05 15.03
CA HIS A 163 10.87 10.99 15.68
C HIS A 163 9.38 11.35 15.79
N LEU A 164 9.05 12.60 16.11
CA LEU A 164 7.66 13.08 16.13
C LEU A 164 7.08 13.11 14.72
N HIS A 165 7.92 13.42 13.73
CA HIS A 165 7.54 13.35 12.32
C HIS A 165 7.20 11.92 11.91
N GLY A 166 8.06 10.95 12.21
CA GLY A 166 7.81 9.53 11.95
C GLY A 166 6.57 8.97 12.66
N LEU A 167 6.32 9.41 13.89
CA LEU A 167 5.10 9.08 14.64
C LEU A 167 3.86 9.65 13.93
N ALA A 168 3.85 10.95 13.66
CA ALA A 168 2.72 11.61 12.99
C ALA A 168 2.47 11.00 11.60
N TRP A 169 3.52 10.76 10.83
CA TRP A 169 3.45 10.13 9.52
C TRP A 169 2.81 8.75 9.54
N SER A 170 3.29 7.85 10.42
CA SER A 170 2.77 6.48 10.52
C SER A 170 1.35 6.42 11.11
N VAL A 171 1.03 7.27 12.09
CA VAL A 171 -0.32 7.37 12.66
C VAL A 171 -1.31 7.93 11.64
N THR A 172 -0.95 8.98 10.90
CA THR A 172 -1.79 9.53 9.84
C THR A 172 -1.99 8.51 8.71
N GLY A 173 -0.93 7.79 8.30
CA GLY A 173 -1.05 6.72 7.33
C GLY A 173 -2.01 5.61 7.79
N THR A 174 -1.89 5.18 9.06
CA THR A 174 -2.80 4.21 9.69
C THR A 174 -4.25 4.71 9.66
N ALA A 175 -4.47 5.96 10.09
CA ALA A 175 -5.80 6.56 10.16
C ALA A 175 -6.44 6.71 8.77
N VAL A 176 -5.67 7.12 7.76
CA VAL A 176 -6.16 7.26 6.37
C VAL A 176 -6.46 5.90 5.76
N GLY A 177 -5.55 4.92 5.90
CA GLY A 177 -5.76 3.56 5.39
C GLY A 177 -6.99 2.87 6.00
N ALA A 178 -7.12 2.94 7.33
CA ALA A 178 -8.28 2.43 8.04
C ALA A 178 -9.55 3.21 7.68
N GLY A 179 -9.50 4.54 7.78
CA GLY A 179 -10.65 5.43 7.60
C GLY A 179 -11.26 5.32 6.21
N LEU A 180 -10.44 5.27 5.16
CA LEU A 180 -10.92 5.13 3.79
C LEU A 180 -11.66 3.81 3.57
N THR A 181 -11.04 2.71 3.99
CA THR A 181 -11.61 1.37 3.81
C THR A 181 -12.88 1.19 4.65
N TRP A 182 -12.86 1.72 5.88
CA TRP A 182 -14.02 1.73 6.77
C TRP A 182 -15.18 2.57 6.21
N LEU A 183 -14.89 3.73 5.63
CA LEU A 183 -15.89 4.59 5.00
C LEU A 183 -16.62 3.84 3.87
N VAL A 184 -15.87 3.16 3.00
CA VAL A 184 -16.45 2.30 1.94
C VAL A 184 -17.27 1.16 2.53
N GLN A 185 -16.79 0.52 3.60
CA GLN A 185 -17.54 -0.52 4.30
C GLN A 185 -18.88 0.00 4.85
N VAL A 186 -18.90 1.17 5.50
CA VAL A 186 -20.11 1.77 6.09
C VAL A 186 -21.10 2.17 5.00
N ILE A 187 -20.65 2.87 3.95
CA ILE A 187 -21.50 3.30 2.84
C ILE A 187 -22.10 2.08 2.14
N SER A 188 -21.30 1.06 1.86
CA SER A 188 -21.79 -0.15 1.21
C SER A 188 -22.78 -0.91 2.08
N LYS A 189 -22.54 -1.02 3.38
CA LYS A 189 -23.49 -1.60 4.33
C LYS A 189 -24.82 -0.84 4.36
N TRP A 190 -24.77 0.50 4.32
CA TRP A 190 -25.97 1.32 4.31
C TRP A 190 -26.77 1.18 3.00
N VAL A 191 -26.10 1.17 1.85
CA VAL A 191 -26.77 1.08 0.54
C VAL A 191 -27.25 -0.35 0.23
N LEU A 192 -26.42 -1.37 0.46
CA LEU A 192 -26.68 -2.77 0.09
C LEU A 192 -27.25 -3.64 1.22
N ALA A 193 -27.44 -3.09 2.43
CA ALA A 193 -27.77 -3.81 3.67
C ALA A 193 -26.73 -4.88 4.10
N ARG A 194 -25.58 -4.93 3.42
CA ARG A 194 -24.46 -5.82 3.73
C ARG A 194 -23.13 -5.14 3.38
N PRO A 195 -22.08 -5.29 4.19
CA PRO A 195 -20.79 -4.67 3.90
C PRO A 195 -20.19 -5.26 2.62
N ALA A 196 -19.65 -4.40 1.75
CA ALA A 196 -18.94 -4.84 0.55
C ALA A 196 -17.50 -5.28 0.84
N LEU A 197 -16.89 -4.73 1.89
CA LEU A 197 -15.53 -5.02 2.34
C LEU A 197 -15.53 -5.62 3.74
N GLY A 198 -14.61 -6.55 4.00
CA GLY A 198 -14.46 -7.18 5.30
C GLY A 198 -13.81 -6.23 6.32
N THR A 199 -14.05 -6.46 7.61
CA THR A 199 -13.35 -5.70 8.67
C THR A 199 -11.84 -5.98 8.62
N GLY A 200 -11.44 -7.18 8.19
CA GLY A 200 -10.05 -7.53 7.93
C GLY A 200 -9.36 -6.61 6.92
N ASP A 201 -10.07 -6.17 5.87
CA ASP A 201 -9.54 -5.26 4.85
C ASP A 201 -9.19 -3.89 5.44
N VAL A 202 -10.01 -3.40 6.38
CA VAL A 202 -9.78 -2.14 7.10
C VAL A 202 -8.47 -2.20 7.88
N PHE A 203 -8.24 -3.31 8.59
CA PHE A 203 -7.01 -3.50 9.37
C PHE A 203 -5.78 -3.79 8.50
N LEU A 204 -5.95 -4.45 7.35
CA LEU A 204 -4.87 -4.62 6.37
C LEU A 204 -4.42 -3.25 5.86
N MET A 205 -5.35 -2.37 5.49
CA MET A 205 -5.02 -1.02 5.03
C MET A 205 -4.51 -0.11 6.15
N ALA A 206 -4.97 -0.30 7.38
CA ALA A 206 -4.38 0.35 8.56
C ALA A 206 -2.90 -0.04 8.70
N THR A 207 -2.60 -1.34 8.58
CA THR A 207 -1.24 -1.87 8.63
C THR A 207 -0.41 -1.33 7.46
N ALA A 208 -0.91 -1.38 6.23
CA ALA A 208 -0.20 -0.84 5.08
C ALA A 208 0.12 0.65 5.27
N GLY A 209 -0.87 1.44 5.69
CA GLY A 209 -0.73 2.86 5.96
C GLY A 209 0.30 3.19 7.03
N SER A 210 0.45 2.36 8.07
CA SER A 210 1.49 2.57 9.09
C SER A 210 2.92 2.45 8.56
N PHE A 211 3.10 1.73 7.44
CA PHE A 211 4.40 1.46 6.80
C PHE A 211 4.72 2.32 5.59
N ILE A 212 3.71 2.82 4.88
CA ILE A 212 3.92 3.60 3.64
C ILE A 212 3.43 5.03 3.74
N GLY A 213 2.67 5.38 4.78
CA GLY A 213 2.09 6.72 4.94
C GLY A 213 0.79 6.89 4.15
N TRP A 214 0.25 8.10 4.18
CA TRP A 214 -1.12 8.37 3.72
C TRP A 214 -1.27 8.56 2.19
N GLN A 215 -0.29 9.18 1.51
CA GLN A 215 -0.35 9.33 0.04
C GLN A 215 -0.21 7.97 -0.67
N PRO A 216 0.78 7.12 -0.33
CA PRO A 216 0.93 5.85 -1.03
C PRO A 216 -0.21 4.87 -0.71
N VAL A 217 -0.79 4.91 0.51
CA VAL A 217 -1.92 4.05 0.86
C VAL A 217 -3.22 4.43 0.12
N LEU A 218 -3.45 5.71 -0.15
CA LEU A 218 -4.56 6.16 -1.00
C LEU A 218 -4.43 5.61 -2.41
N ILE A 219 -3.23 5.68 -2.98
CA ILE A 219 -2.95 5.16 -4.31
C ILE A 219 -3.07 3.62 -4.34
N ALA A 220 -2.54 2.93 -3.34
CA ALA A 220 -2.67 1.47 -3.21
C ALA A 220 -4.15 1.03 -3.17
N PHE A 221 -4.98 1.75 -2.42
CA PHE A 221 -6.43 1.51 -2.38
C PHE A 221 -7.07 1.70 -3.76
N ALA A 222 -6.69 2.74 -4.50
CA ALA A 222 -7.22 3.02 -5.83
C ALA A 222 -6.79 1.97 -6.88
N PHE A 223 -5.62 1.35 -6.73
CA PHE A 223 -5.18 0.25 -7.60
C PHE A 223 -5.88 -1.07 -7.33
N ALA A 224 -6.29 -1.33 -6.08
CA ALA A 224 -6.95 -2.59 -5.70
C ALA A 224 -8.15 -2.98 -6.58
N PRO A 225 -9.15 -2.13 -6.87
CA PRO A 225 -10.25 -2.50 -7.74
C PRO A 225 -9.81 -2.74 -9.19
N LEU A 226 -8.77 -2.05 -9.69
CA LEU A 226 -8.23 -2.28 -11.02
C LEU A 226 -7.60 -3.67 -11.14
N LEU A 227 -6.83 -4.08 -10.12
CA LEU A 227 -6.28 -5.42 -10.00
C LEU A 227 -7.38 -6.47 -9.89
N ALA A 228 -8.41 -6.19 -9.08
CA ALA A 228 -9.56 -7.08 -8.88
C ALA A 228 -10.34 -7.30 -10.18
N VAL A 229 -10.56 -6.26 -11.00
CA VAL A 229 -11.22 -6.40 -12.30
C VAL A 229 -10.34 -7.18 -13.26
N GLY A 230 -9.06 -6.84 -13.39
CA GLY A 230 -8.15 -7.51 -14.32
C GLY A 230 -8.02 -9.01 -14.04
N ILE A 231 -7.75 -9.37 -12.78
CA ILE A 231 -7.58 -10.78 -12.37
C ILE A 231 -8.95 -11.46 -12.25
N GLY A 232 -9.96 -10.78 -11.72
CA GLY A 232 -11.30 -11.34 -11.51
C GLY A 232 -11.98 -11.75 -12.82
N VAL A 233 -11.74 -11.03 -13.91
CA VAL A 233 -12.19 -11.45 -15.25
C VAL A 233 -11.52 -12.76 -15.66
N VAL A 234 -10.19 -12.87 -15.52
CA VAL A 234 -9.43 -14.09 -15.86
C VAL A 234 -9.88 -15.27 -14.99
N VAL A 235 -10.02 -15.05 -13.68
CA VAL A 235 -10.46 -16.10 -12.75
C VAL A 235 -11.88 -16.54 -13.05
N ARG A 236 -12.82 -15.63 -13.35
CA ARG A 236 -14.20 -15.98 -13.70
C ARG A 236 -14.28 -16.79 -15.01
N LEU A 237 -13.38 -16.55 -15.96
CA LEU A 237 -13.29 -17.30 -17.21
C LEU A 237 -12.77 -18.74 -17.00
N ILE A 238 -11.85 -18.93 -16.04
CA ILE A 238 -11.23 -20.24 -15.77
C ILE A 238 -12.02 -21.05 -14.73
N ASN A 239 -12.44 -20.39 -13.64
CA ASN A 239 -13.11 -20.98 -12.50
C ASN A 239 -14.44 -20.25 -12.22
N ARG A 240 -15.55 -20.99 -12.19
CA ARG A 240 -16.88 -20.46 -11.87
C ARG A 240 -17.13 -20.24 -10.36
N GLN A 241 -16.07 -20.10 -9.55
CA GLN A 241 -16.24 -19.89 -8.12
C GLN A 241 -16.87 -18.51 -7.84
N ALA A 242 -17.82 -18.47 -6.91
CA ALA A 242 -18.73 -17.36 -6.74
C ALA A 242 -18.19 -16.21 -5.85
N ALA A 243 -17.13 -16.45 -5.06
CA ALA A 243 -16.59 -15.45 -4.14
C ALA A 243 -15.06 -15.47 -4.17
N ILE A 244 -14.47 -14.32 -4.54
CA ILE A 244 -13.03 -14.08 -4.48
C ILE A 244 -12.81 -13.10 -3.33
N PRO A 245 -11.91 -13.40 -2.36
CA PRO A 245 -11.62 -12.50 -1.27
C PRO A 245 -10.89 -11.25 -1.79
N TYR A 246 -11.16 -10.09 -1.18
CA TYR A 246 -10.69 -8.79 -1.69
C TYR A 246 -9.30 -8.39 -1.17
N GLY A 247 -8.90 -8.91 -0.01
CA GLY A 247 -7.61 -8.62 0.63
C GLY A 247 -6.38 -8.83 -0.27
N PRO A 248 -6.30 -9.89 -1.09
CA PRO A 248 -5.21 -10.08 -2.05
C PRO A 248 -5.04 -8.91 -3.04
N PHE A 249 -6.14 -8.26 -3.44
CA PHE A 249 -6.07 -7.13 -4.37
C PHE A 249 -5.61 -5.85 -3.67
N LEU A 250 -6.00 -5.65 -2.40
CA LEU A 250 -5.47 -4.58 -1.56
C LEU A 250 -3.97 -4.76 -1.31
N ALA A 251 -3.56 -5.96 -0.88
CA ALA A 251 -2.16 -6.30 -0.71
C ALA A 251 -1.38 -6.12 -2.01
N GLY A 252 -1.93 -6.55 -3.15
CA GLY A 252 -1.35 -6.33 -4.47
C GLY A 252 -1.17 -4.85 -4.82
N GLY A 253 -2.15 -4.00 -4.50
CA GLY A 253 -2.04 -2.55 -4.67
C GLY A 253 -0.91 -1.95 -3.84
N VAL A 254 -0.73 -2.40 -2.60
CA VAL A 254 0.37 -1.98 -1.73
C VAL A 254 1.72 -2.45 -2.28
N ILE A 255 1.83 -3.71 -2.71
CA ILE A 255 3.05 -4.23 -3.35
C ILE A 255 3.38 -3.43 -4.62
N LEU A 256 2.40 -3.11 -5.46
CA LEU A 256 2.62 -2.29 -6.66
C LEU A 256 3.20 -0.92 -6.28
N VAL A 257 2.61 -0.26 -5.29
CA VAL A 257 3.12 1.02 -4.77
C VAL A 257 4.54 0.91 -4.24
N LEU A 258 4.89 -0.16 -3.50
CA LEU A 258 6.27 -0.37 -3.01
C LEU A 258 7.28 -0.48 -4.16
N PHE A 259 6.92 -1.13 -5.26
CA PHE A 259 7.84 -1.35 -6.39
C PHE A 259 7.96 -0.16 -7.32
N PHE A 260 6.91 0.67 -7.45
CA PHE A 260 6.81 1.69 -8.48
C PHE A 260 6.56 3.10 -7.92
N TRP A 261 6.85 3.33 -6.64
CA TRP A 261 6.51 4.58 -5.96
C TRP A 261 7.02 5.83 -6.69
N ARG A 262 8.31 5.87 -7.04
CA ARG A 262 8.93 6.98 -7.76
C ARG A 262 8.20 7.26 -9.07
N ASP A 263 7.97 6.22 -9.86
CA ASP A 263 7.38 6.35 -11.19
C ASP A 263 5.90 6.79 -11.11
N ILE A 264 5.17 6.29 -10.11
CA ILE A 264 3.80 6.71 -9.79
C ILE A 264 3.77 8.18 -9.38
N GLN A 265 4.59 8.58 -8.42
CA GLN A 265 4.60 9.95 -7.88
C GLN A 265 5.06 10.98 -8.93
N MET A 266 6.01 10.61 -9.77
CA MET A 266 6.53 11.44 -10.86
C MET A 266 5.65 11.41 -12.12
N PHE A 267 4.55 10.67 -12.12
CA PHE A 267 3.67 10.60 -13.27
C PHE A 267 3.11 11.98 -13.64
N GLU A 268 3.39 12.39 -14.87
CA GLU A 268 2.92 13.63 -15.47
C GLU A 268 2.24 13.36 -16.82
N LEU A 269 1.07 13.96 -17.03
CA LEU A 269 0.32 13.88 -18.27
C LEU A 269 0.15 15.30 -18.85
N ARG A 270 0.65 15.53 -20.06
CA ARG A 270 0.43 16.79 -20.79
C ARG A 270 -0.94 16.73 -21.47
N LEU A 271 -1.82 17.65 -21.09
CA LEU A 271 -3.23 17.63 -21.52
C LEU A 271 -3.46 18.25 -22.91
N THR A 272 -2.50 19.03 -23.41
CA THR A 272 -2.59 19.71 -24.72
C THR A 272 -1.25 19.64 -25.44
N SER A 273 -1.28 19.45 -26.76
CA SER A 273 -0.10 19.42 -27.66
C SER A 273 0.34 20.81 -28.15
N ALA A 274 -0.27 21.88 -27.65
CA ALA A 274 0.10 23.24 -28.00
C ALA A 274 1.43 23.57 -27.31
N ASP A 275 2.41 24.01 -28.10
CA ASP A 275 3.76 24.37 -27.69
C ASP A 275 3.76 25.67 -26.86
N THR A 276 3.18 25.58 -25.67
CA THR A 276 3.17 26.64 -24.67
C THR A 276 3.73 26.07 -23.38
N ASN A 277 4.81 26.69 -22.86
CA ASN A 277 5.43 26.36 -21.57
C ASN A 277 4.56 26.75 -20.36
N ASP A 278 3.23 26.59 -20.46
CA ASP A 278 2.31 26.89 -19.35
C ASP A 278 2.27 25.70 -18.37
N PRO A 279 2.77 25.85 -17.14
CA PRO A 279 2.77 24.78 -16.14
C PRO A 279 1.36 24.32 -15.73
N ARG A 280 0.30 25.04 -16.10
CA ARG A 280 -1.11 24.67 -15.86
C ARG A 280 -1.62 23.57 -16.79
N GLN A 281 -0.91 23.29 -17.89
CA GLN A 281 -1.33 22.29 -18.89
C GLN A 281 -0.74 20.89 -18.62
N VAL A 282 0.01 20.74 -17.52
CA VAL A 282 0.61 19.48 -17.08
C VAL A 282 -0.13 19.00 -15.85
N PHE A 283 -0.83 17.87 -15.96
CA PHE A 283 -1.32 17.14 -14.81
C PHE A 283 -0.14 16.41 -14.16
N ALA A 284 0.11 16.67 -12.88
CA ALA A 284 1.15 15.97 -12.12
C ALA A 284 0.51 15.33 -10.89
N LEU A 285 0.70 14.03 -10.69
CA LEU A 285 0.05 13.31 -9.60
C LEU A 285 0.41 13.89 -8.23
N ARG A 286 1.68 14.29 -8.04
CA ARG A 286 2.15 14.94 -6.82
C ARG A 286 1.43 16.25 -6.49
N ARG A 287 1.17 17.11 -7.50
CA ARG A 287 0.42 18.35 -7.32
C ARG A 287 -1.01 18.08 -6.89
N PHE A 288 -1.62 17.08 -7.51
CA PHE A 288 -2.96 16.63 -7.15
C PHE A 288 -3.04 16.11 -5.71
N LEU A 289 -2.06 15.31 -5.27
CA LEU A 289 -2.01 14.79 -3.89
C LEU A 289 -1.64 15.85 -2.85
N GLY A 290 -0.97 16.94 -3.24
CA GLY A 290 -0.66 18.07 -2.35
C GLY A 290 -1.78 19.09 -2.21
N ASP A 291 -2.76 19.08 -3.11
CA ASP A 291 -3.90 20.01 -3.10
C ASP A 291 -5.10 19.41 -2.37
N ALA A 292 -5.35 19.91 -1.16
CA ALA A 292 -6.46 19.47 -0.32
C ALA A 292 -7.84 19.67 -0.98
N ILE A 293 -8.02 20.72 -1.80
CA ILE A 293 -9.30 21.00 -2.48
C ILE A 293 -9.50 20.00 -3.62
N ALA A 294 -8.45 19.74 -4.40
CA ALA A 294 -8.49 18.73 -5.46
C ALA A 294 -8.78 17.33 -4.89
N LEU A 295 -8.14 16.97 -3.77
CA LEU A 295 -8.42 15.71 -3.08
C LEU A 295 -9.86 15.62 -2.59
N ALA A 296 -10.38 16.68 -1.95
CA ALA A 296 -11.76 16.70 -1.44
C ALA A 296 -12.79 16.56 -2.56
N THR A 297 -12.56 17.23 -3.71
CA THR A 297 -13.46 17.15 -4.87
C THR A 297 -13.48 15.77 -5.50
N VAL A 298 -12.32 15.14 -5.72
CA VAL A 298 -12.25 13.77 -6.26
C VAL A 298 -12.79 12.75 -5.27
N ALA A 299 -12.48 12.89 -3.97
CA ALA A 299 -13.05 12.03 -2.94
C ALA A 299 -14.58 12.12 -2.94
N GLY A 300 -15.14 13.34 -2.98
CA GLY A 300 -16.58 13.57 -3.08
C GLY A 300 -17.19 12.93 -4.32
N GLY A 301 -16.59 13.16 -5.51
CA GLY A 301 -17.05 12.58 -6.76
C GLY A 301 -17.01 11.04 -6.78
N ALA A 302 -15.91 10.45 -6.28
CA ALA A 302 -15.78 8.99 -6.15
C ALA A 302 -16.83 8.41 -5.19
N LEU A 303 -17.13 9.11 -4.10
CA LEU A 303 -18.14 8.70 -3.13
C LEU A 303 -19.55 8.77 -3.72
N THR A 304 -19.87 9.83 -4.46
CA THR A 304 -21.13 9.94 -5.20
C THR A 304 -21.27 8.81 -6.22
N LEU A 305 -20.24 8.55 -7.03
CA LEU A 305 -20.23 7.46 -8.00
C LEU A 305 -20.43 6.10 -7.33
N LEU A 306 -19.75 5.86 -6.20
CA LEU A 306 -19.91 4.64 -5.41
C LEU A 306 -21.36 4.47 -4.93
N VAL A 307 -21.96 5.50 -4.34
CA VAL A 307 -23.36 5.45 -3.87
C VAL A 307 -24.33 5.18 -5.03
N VAL A 308 -24.17 5.88 -6.15
CA VAL A 308 -25.00 5.69 -7.36
C VAL A 308 -24.86 4.27 -7.90
N PHE A 309 -23.63 3.76 -8.01
CA PHE A 309 -23.35 2.42 -8.50
C PHE A 309 -23.96 1.34 -7.59
N LEU A 310 -23.76 1.44 -6.28
CA LEU A 310 -24.32 0.50 -5.31
C LEU A 310 -25.85 0.57 -5.26
N GLY A 311 -26.43 1.76 -5.40
CA GLY A 311 -27.87 1.96 -5.52
C GLY A 311 -28.44 1.29 -6.76
N GLY A 312 -27.77 1.44 -7.91
CA GLY A 312 -28.10 0.75 -9.16
C GLY A 312 -28.03 -0.77 -9.03
N LEU A 313 -26.99 -1.30 -8.37
CA LEU A 313 -26.87 -2.74 -8.09
C LEU A 313 -27.98 -3.26 -7.19
N ARG A 314 -28.39 -2.50 -6.17
CA ARG A 314 -29.53 -2.86 -5.31
C ARG A 314 -30.82 -2.89 -6.11
N TRP A 315 -31.04 -1.89 -6.96
CA TRP A 315 -32.21 -1.81 -7.83
C TRP A 315 -32.28 -2.99 -8.81
N TYR A 316 -31.17 -3.28 -9.51
CA TYR A 316 -31.06 -4.42 -10.43
C TYR A 316 -31.39 -5.76 -9.74
N LYS A 317 -30.88 -5.97 -8.52
CA LYS A 317 -31.17 -7.18 -7.73
C LYS A 317 -32.58 -7.25 -7.16
N SER A 318 -33.33 -6.14 -7.16
CA SER A 318 -34.72 -6.08 -6.72
C SER A 318 -35.75 -6.25 -7.85
N GLY A 319 -35.29 -6.44 -9.10
CA GLY A 319 -36.16 -6.76 -10.23
C GLY A 319 -36.92 -8.08 -10.05
N PRO A 320 -38.08 -8.26 -10.69
CA PRO A 320 -38.93 -9.43 -10.51
C PRO A 320 -38.17 -10.73 -10.84
N PRO A 321 -38.39 -11.83 -10.10
CA PRO A 321 -37.74 -13.10 -10.40
C PRO A 321 -38.10 -13.55 -11.82
N GLU A 322 -37.11 -14.02 -12.58
CA GLU A 322 -37.34 -14.68 -13.87
C GLU A 322 -38.37 -15.80 -13.65
N THR A 323 -39.52 -15.69 -14.30
CA THR A 323 -40.50 -16.77 -14.41
C THR A 323 -39.86 -17.86 -15.25
N SER A 324 -39.34 -18.89 -14.58
CA SER A 324 -38.92 -20.13 -15.24
C SER A 324 -40.16 -20.83 -15.81
N GLU A 325 -40.37 -20.70 -17.11
CA GLU A 325 -41.12 -21.66 -17.92
C GLU A 325 -40.34 -22.97 -18.10
#